data_AF-A0A3P1SIG4-F1
#
_entry.id   AF-A0A3P1SIG4-F1
#
_cell.length_a   1.000
_cell.length_b   1.000
_cell.length_c   1.000
_cell.angle_alpha   90.00
_cell.angle_beta   90.00
_cell.angle_gamma   90.00
#
_symmetry.space_group_name_H-M   'P 1'
#
loop_
_entity.id
_entity.type
_entity.pdbx_description
1 polymer ?
#
loop_
_entity_poly.entity_id
_entity_poly.type
_entity_poly.pdbx_seq_one_letter_code
_entity_poly.pdbx_strand_id
1 'polypeptide(L)'
;MIQTRFMVCVRLCLILFAWLLIMAVAHHVLHANSQFVLKLLAHPILTILAAVGGLSVLIYFIIWSLPKAERPGWKGGLTIVVWSALIVIGHGVSHLGESNAEAVLNQLQDMMGMVGFILLACMYALFLAMPFVAGVEIGLLIMAIFGVTGVLVAYGGTLIGLNLAYGAGRLLPPSLLQKWLQKFGLQHKAEDVDDLLEQLVRGQTWLCRLGEVLLRNRYVTLAVCLNFPGNSVIGGGGGLSLLSGMSKRLITWPYFLMMTAIATLPIPLLVLFGFLNIDRVTEHSGWLHDLLDFLYSWLPLT
;
A
#
# COMPACT_ATOMS: atom_id res chain seq x y z
N MET A 1 14.00 36.25 -13.48
CA MET A 1 13.75 34.82 -13.84
C MET A 1 14.99 34.06 -14.29
N ILE A 2 15.91 34.66 -15.06
CA ILE A 2 17.09 33.95 -15.59
C ILE A 2 18.11 33.61 -14.49
N GLN A 3 18.39 34.54 -13.57
CA GLN A 3 19.30 34.30 -12.43
C GLN A 3 18.86 33.16 -11.51
N THR A 4 17.54 32.99 -11.29
CA THR A 4 17.00 31.94 -10.43
C THR A 4 17.13 30.55 -11.07
N ARG A 5 17.01 30.44 -12.40
CA ARG A 5 17.23 29.16 -13.11
C ARG A 5 18.70 28.77 -13.16
N PHE A 6 19.59 29.76 -13.34
CA PHE A 6 21.04 29.54 -13.34
C PHE A 6 21.56 29.03 -11.99
N MET A 7 21.16 29.66 -10.88
CA MET A 7 21.56 29.20 -9.54
C MET A 7 21.04 27.80 -9.20
N VAL A 8 19.83 27.44 -9.65
CA VAL A 8 19.30 26.09 -9.47
C VAL A 8 20.13 25.08 -10.27
N CYS A 9 20.52 25.41 -11.50
CA CYS A 9 21.32 24.54 -12.35
C CYS A 9 22.73 24.30 -11.78
N VAL A 10 23.40 25.35 -11.30
CA VAL A 10 24.72 25.24 -10.64
C VAL A 10 24.62 24.38 -9.37
N ARG A 11 23.57 24.58 -8.57
CA ARG A 11 23.35 23.79 -7.34
C ARG A 11 23.11 22.31 -7.66
N LEU A 12 22.33 22.00 -8.70
CA LEU A 12 22.13 20.62 -9.16
C LEU A 12 23.44 19.98 -9.67
N CYS A 13 24.26 20.72 -10.42
CA CYS A 13 25.54 20.23 -10.90
C CYS A 13 26.51 19.91 -9.73
N LEU A 14 26.57 20.77 -8.72
CA LEU A 14 27.39 20.54 -7.52
C LEU A 14 26.91 19.34 -6.71
N ILE A 15 25.59 19.15 -6.59
CA ILE A 15 25.00 17.99 -5.92
C ILE A 15 25.35 16.70 -6.67
N LEU A 16 25.20 16.68 -8.01
CA LEU A 16 25.55 15.52 -8.83
C LEU A 16 27.03 15.17 -8.73
N PHE A 17 27.91 16.19 -8.76
CA PHE A 17 29.34 15.99 -8.60
C PHE A 17 29.70 15.41 -7.21
N ALA A 18 29.08 15.93 -6.14
CA ALA A 18 29.27 15.41 -4.80
C ALA A 18 28.80 13.94 -4.68
N TRP A 19 27.68 13.59 -5.30
CA TRP A 19 27.19 12.22 -5.36
C TRP A 19 28.14 11.28 -6.10
N LEU A 20 28.66 11.69 -7.25
CA LEU A 20 29.64 10.90 -8.00
C LEU A 20 30.91 10.65 -7.17
N LEU A 21 31.37 11.67 -6.43
CA LEU A 21 32.53 11.52 -5.54
C LEU A 21 32.25 10.55 -4.40
N ILE A 22 31.10 10.69 -3.71
CA ILE A 22 30.69 9.78 -2.63
C ILE A 22 30.57 8.35 -3.16
N MET A 23 29.95 8.15 -4.31
CA MET A 23 29.79 6.83 -4.92
C MET A 23 31.13 6.21 -5.30
N ALA A 24 32.06 6.99 -5.87
CA ALA A 24 33.39 6.54 -6.21
C ALA A 24 34.20 6.12 -4.96
N VAL A 25 34.13 6.90 -3.88
CA VAL A 25 34.78 6.58 -2.60
C VAL A 25 34.14 5.34 -1.97
N ALA A 26 32.80 5.28 -1.92
CA ALA A 26 32.08 4.14 -1.37
C ALA A 26 32.41 2.86 -2.14
N HIS A 27 32.42 2.90 -3.47
CA HIS A 27 32.81 1.78 -4.33
C HIS A 27 34.27 1.34 -4.08
N HIS A 28 35.20 2.30 -3.98
CA HIS A 28 36.61 1.99 -3.69
C HIS A 28 36.78 1.33 -2.32
N VAL A 29 36.10 1.83 -1.28
CA VAL A 29 36.12 1.25 0.07
C VAL A 29 35.48 -0.14 0.09
N LEU A 30 34.36 -0.34 -0.62
CA LEU A 30 33.72 -1.65 -0.74
C LEU A 30 34.64 -2.66 -1.41
N HIS A 31 35.30 -2.25 -2.49
CA HIS A 31 36.23 -3.10 -3.24
C HIS A 31 37.46 -3.47 -2.41
N ALA A 32 38.03 -2.49 -1.69
CA ALA A 32 39.16 -2.70 -0.79
C ALA A 32 38.85 -3.68 0.36
N ASN A 33 37.59 -3.77 0.79
CA ASN A 33 37.12 -4.64 1.87
C ASN A 33 36.23 -5.79 1.40
N SER A 34 36.27 -6.11 0.10
CA SER A 34 35.33 -7.04 -0.55
C SER A 34 35.25 -8.40 0.13
N GLN A 35 36.38 -8.98 0.57
CA GLN A 35 36.38 -10.28 1.25
C GLN A 35 35.72 -10.27 2.63
N PHE A 36 35.86 -9.17 3.38
CA PHE A 36 35.17 -9.01 4.66
C PHE A 36 33.67 -8.80 4.44
N VAL A 37 33.32 -7.96 3.46
CA VAL A 37 31.93 -7.69 3.08
C VAL A 37 31.22 -8.97 2.61
N LEU A 38 31.86 -9.78 1.76
CA LEU A 38 31.32 -11.07 1.30
C LEU A 38 31.08 -12.05 2.46
N LYS A 39 31.99 -12.12 3.45
CA LYS A 39 31.80 -12.96 4.65
C LYS A 39 30.67 -12.45 5.54
N LEU A 40 30.54 -11.14 5.69
CA LEU A 40 29.52 -10.51 6.52
C LEU A 40 28.12 -10.62 5.89
N LEU A 41 28.04 -10.50 4.55
CA LEU A 41 26.84 -10.68 3.74
C LEU A 41 26.56 -12.16 3.40
N ALA A 42 27.35 -13.11 3.91
CA ALA A 42 27.01 -14.52 3.78
C ALA A 42 25.78 -14.90 4.63
N HIS A 43 25.50 -14.12 5.69
CA HIS A 43 24.30 -14.32 6.50
C HIS A 43 23.07 -13.63 5.87
N PRO A 44 21.92 -14.33 5.72
CA PRO A 44 20.74 -13.78 5.07
C PRO A 44 20.16 -12.57 5.81
N ILE A 45 20.17 -12.61 7.16
CA ILE A 45 19.69 -11.50 7.99
C ILE A 45 20.56 -10.25 7.80
N LEU A 46 21.89 -10.40 7.81
CA LEU A 46 22.80 -9.28 7.58
C LEU A 46 22.68 -8.71 6.17
N THR A 47 22.40 -9.56 5.18
CA THR A 47 22.16 -9.13 3.80
C THR A 47 20.92 -8.25 3.69
N ILE A 48 19.81 -8.68 4.30
CA ILE A 48 18.57 -7.91 4.34
C ILE A 48 18.81 -6.59 5.08
N LEU A 49 19.41 -6.62 6.28
CA LEU A 49 19.70 -5.41 7.05
C LEU A 49 20.59 -4.41 6.29
N ALA A 50 21.63 -4.91 5.61
CA ALA A 50 22.51 -4.09 4.80
C ALA A 50 21.79 -3.47 3.60
N ALA A 51 20.95 -4.23 2.89
CA ALA A 51 20.16 -3.75 1.77
C ALA A 51 19.11 -2.72 2.20
N VAL A 52 18.39 -2.96 3.30
CA VAL A 52 17.42 -2.01 3.87
C VAL A 52 18.11 -0.73 4.31
N GLY A 53 19.22 -0.85 5.05
CA GLY A 53 20.00 0.30 5.50
C GLY A 53 20.53 1.12 4.32
N GLY A 54 21.14 0.46 3.34
CA GLY A 54 21.67 1.11 2.13
C GLY A 54 20.61 1.86 1.34
N LEU A 55 19.47 1.21 1.07
CA LEU A 55 18.36 1.82 0.35
C LEU A 55 17.75 3.00 1.13
N SER A 56 17.59 2.87 2.45
CA SER A 56 17.07 3.93 3.31
C SER A 56 17.97 5.16 3.30
N VAL A 57 19.29 4.94 3.41
CA VAL A 57 20.30 5.99 3.38
C VAL A 57 20.30 6.69 2.02
N LEU A 58 20.23 5.93 0.93
CA LEU A 58 20.15 6.46 -0.43
C LEU A 58 18.92 7.37 -0.60
N ILE A 59 17.73 6.89 -0.24
CA ILE A 59 16.48 7.67 -0.33
C ILE A 59 16.55 8.93 0.54
N TYR A 60 17.05 8.80 1.77
CA TYR A 60 17.21 9.94 2.68
C TYR A 60 18.12 11.02 2.07
N PHE A 61 19.27 10.63 1.52
CA PHE A 61 20.20 11.57 0.86
C PHE A 61 19.61 12.18 -0.41
N ILE A 62 18.85 11.43 -1.21
CA ILE A 62 18.14 11.96 -2.38
C ILE A 62 17.17 13.07 -1.95
N ILE A 63 16.31 12.81 -0.96
CA ILE A 63 15.37 13.81 -0.44
C ILE A 63 16.12 15.02 0.12
N TRP A 64 17.20 14.79 0.87
CA TRP A 64 18.02 15.86 1.44
C TRP A 64 18.70 16.74 0.37
N SER A 65 19.01 16.16 -0.78
CA SER A 65 19.63 16.88 -1.90
C SER A 65 18.64 17.77 -2.67
N LEU A 66 17.33 17.54 -2.55
CA LEU A 66 16.33 18.32 -3.27
C LEU A 66 16.15 19.73 -2.65
N PRO A 67 16.33 20.81 -3.44
CA PRO A 67 16.39 22.18 -2.90
C PRO A 67 15.05 22.71 -2.36
N LYS A 68 13.94 22.03 -2.62
CA LYS A 68 12.57 22.41 -2.18
C LYS A 68 11.88 21.36 -1.31
N ALA A 69 12.54 20.22 -1.04
CA ALA A 69 11.96 19.20 -0.19
C ALA A 69 12.15 19.57 1.29
N GLU A 70 11.11 19.41 2.09
CA GLU A 70 11.25 19.49 3.54
C GLU A 70 12.11 18.33 4.03
N ARG A 71 13.02 18.62 4.96
CA ARG A 71 13.92 17.58 5.49
C ARG A 71 13.09 16.59 6.32
N PRO A 72 13.20 15.28 6.06
CA PRO A 72 12.47 14.29 6.83
C PRO A 72 12.95 14.32 8.29
N GLY A 73 12.03 14.66 9.20
CA GLY A 73 12.26 14.50 10.65
C GLY A 73 12.30 13.02 11.05
N TRP A 74 12.44 12.72 12.34
CA TRP A 74 12.52 11.35 12.86
C TRP A 74 11.41 10.42 12.35
N LYS A 75 10.16 10.90 12.31
CA LYS A 75 9.01 10.14 11.77
C LYS A 75 9.18 9.82 10.29
N GLY A 76 9.63 10.79 9.49
CA GLY A 76 9.90 10.59 8.06
C GLY A 76 11.06 9.62 7.82
N GLY A 77 12.11 9.70 8.63
CA GLY A 77 13.21 8.72 8.61
C GLY A 77 12.73 7.29 8.90
N LEU A 78 11.89 7.11 9.92
CA LEU A 78 11.29 5.82 10.23
C LEU A 78 10.43 5.30 9.07
N THR A 79 9.61 6.16 8.46
CA THR A 79 8.81 5.81 7.28
C THR A 79 9.71 5.35 6.11
N ILE A 80 10.80 6.06 5.83
CA ILE A 80 11.76 5.67 4.78
C ILE A 80 12.36 4.28 5.06
N VAL A 81 12.73 3.99 6.31
CA VAL A 81 13.26 2.68 6.70
C VAL A 81 12.23 1.57 6.51
N VAL A 82 10.99 1.79 6.95
CA VAL A 82 9.91 0.81 6.79
C VAL A 82 9.63 0.53 5.32
N TRP A 83 9.52 1.55 4.48
CA TRP A 83 9.32 1.36 3.04
C TRP A 83 10.50 0.70 2.35
N SER A 84 11.73 1.06 2.73
CA SER A 84 12.93 0.39 2.21
C SER A 84 12.97 -1.08 2.60
N ALA A 85 12.56 -1.41 3.83
CA ALA A 85 12.41 -2.79 4.28
C ALA A 85 11.42 -3.56 3.44
N LEU A 86 10.23 -3.00 3.20
CA LEU A 86 9.22 -3.61 2.35
C LEU A 86 9.71 -3.83 0.91
N ILE A 87 10.41 -2.85 0.32
CA ILE A 87 10.96 -2.98 -1.04
C ILE A 87 12.02 -4.08 -1.11
N VAL A 88 12.96 -4.12 -0.16
CA VAL A 88 14.04 -5.12 -0.13
C VAL A 88 13.48 -6.52 0.09
N ILE A 89 12.52 -6.67 1.01
CA ILE A 89 11.86 -7.96 1.27
C ILE A 89 11.07 -8.38 0.02
N GLY A 90 10.28 -7.47 -0.57
CA GLY A 90 9.52 -7.75 -1.78
C GLY A 90 10.41 -8.15 -2.96
N HIS A 91 11.54 -7.48 -3.15
CA HIS A 91 12.53 -7.81 -4.18
C HIS A 91 13.22 -9.16 -3.90
N GLY A 92 13.54 -9.45 -2.64
CA GLY A 92 14.10 -10.74 -2.24
C GLY A 92 13.13 -11.89 -2.51
N VAL A 93 11.85 -11.70 -2.17
CA VAL A 93 10.77 -12.66 -2.47
C VAL A 93 10.59 -12.82 -3.97
N SER A 94 10.67 -11.75 -4.76
CA SER A 94 10.51 -11.84 -6.22
C SER A 94 11.68 -12.53 -6.94
N HIS A 95 12.83 -12.71 -6.27
CA HIS A 95 14.00 -13.42 -6.80
C HIS A 95 14.16 -14.83 -6.24
N LEU A 96 13.24 -15.27 -5.36
CA LEU A 96 13.15 -16.68 -5.00
C LEU A 96 12.75 -17.44 -6.27
N GLY A 97 13.63 -18.30 -6.78
CA GLY A 97 13.28 -19.23 -7.85
C GLY A 97 12.06 -20.08 -7.44
N GLU A 98 11.29 -20.51 -8.43
CA GLU A 98 9.96 -21.13 -8.28
C GLU A 98 9.95 -22.26 -7.25
N SER A 99 10.95 -23.15 -7.33
CA SER A 99 11.11 -24.28 -6.40
C SER A 99 11.34 -23.86 -4.95
N ASN A 100 11.97 -22.70 -4.73
CA ASN A 100 12.27 -22.19 -3.40
C ASN A 100 11.07 -21.41 -2.83
N ALA A 101 10.33 -20.69 -3.69
CA ALA A 101 9.11 -19.99 -3.27
C ALA A 101 8.01 -20.98 -2.85
N GLU A 102 7.75 -22.01 -3.66
CA GLU A 102 6.80 -23.07 -3.31
C GLU A 102 7.23 -23.81 -2.04
N ALA A 103 8.51 -24.17 -1.92
CA ALA A 103 9.01 -24.81 -0.72
C ALA A 103 8.83 -23.95 0.54
N VAL A 104 9.08 -22.63 0.45
CA VAL A 104 8.87 -21.69 1.56
C VAL A 104 7.39 -21.54 1.90
N LEU A 105 6.51 -21.41 0.90
CA LEU A 105 5.06 -21.30 1.13
C LEU A 105 4.49 -22.56 1.77
N ASN A 106 4.87 -23.74 1.25
CA ASN A 106 4.48 -25.03 1.82
C ASN A 106 5.00 -25.19 3.24
N GLN A 107 6.27 -24.82 3.50
CA GLN A 107 6.84 -24.85 4.85
C GLN A 107 6.10 -23.90 5.80
N LEU A 108 5.74 -22.69 5.36
CA LEU A 108 4.95 -21.74 6.16
C LEU A 108 3.54 -22.29 6.45
N GLN A 109 2.90 -22.91 5.46
CA GLN A 109 1.59 -23.54 5.61
C GLN A 109 1.65 -24.69 6.64
N ASP A 110 2.67 -25.57 6.54
CA ASP A 110 2.88 -26.69 7.45
C ASP A 110 3.19 -26.23 8.88
N MET A 111 4.03 -25.19 9.03
CA MET A 111 4.37 -24.62 10.33
C MET A 111 3.18 -23.95 11.03
N MET A 112 2.30 -23.29 10.28
CA MET A 112 1.15 -22.59 10.87
C MET A 112 0.04 -23.54 11.32
N GLY A 113 -0.20 -24.61 10.55
CA GLY A 113 -1.33 -25.50 10.77
C GLY A 113 -2.69 -24.76 10.83
N MET A 114 -3.72 -25.44 11.33
CA MET A 114 -5.08 -24.85 11.40
C MET A 114 -5.17 -23.68 12.39
N VAL A 115 -4.46 -23.74 13.51
CA VAL A 115 -4.49 -22.69 14.54
C VAL A 115 -3.84 -21.40 14.02
N GLY A 116 -2.66 -21.51 13.39
CA GLY A 116 -1.98 -20.36 12.79
C GLY A 116 -2.82 -19.74 11.67
N PHE A 117 -3.49 -20.57 10.86
CA PHE A 117 -4.42 -20.10 9.83
C PHE A 117 -5.58 -19.27 10.40
N ILE A 118 -6.25 -19.76 11.46
CA ILE A 118 -7.35 -19.02 12.12
C ILE A 118 -6.84 -17.73 12.75
N LEU A 119 -5.70 -17.77 13.44
CA LEU A 119 -5.10 -16.58 14.07
C LEU A 119 -4.74 -15.52 13.02
N LEU A 120 -4.16 -15.94 11.89
CA LEU A 120 -3.83 -15.04 10.79
C LEU A 120 -5.08 -14.43 10.17
N ALA A 121 -6.15 -15.21 9.99
CA ALA A 121 -7.44 -14.72 9.50
C ALA A 121 -8.06 -13.67 10.44
N CYS A 122 -8.05 -13.93 11.75
CA CYS A 122 -8.53 -12.98 12.76
C CYS A 122 -7.68 -11.71 12.79
N MET A 123 -6.36 -11.84 12.80
CA MET A 123 -5.44 -10.70 12.76
C MET A 123 -5.66 -9.86 11.52
N TYR A 124 -5.84 -10.51 10.36
CA TYR A 124 -6.13 -9.84 9.11
C TYR A 124 -7.43 -9.02 9.17
N ALA A 125 -8.53 -9.62 9.64
CA ALA A 125 -9.81 -8.90 9.79
C ALA A 125 -9.69 -7.70 10.74
N LEU A 126 -8.96 -7.85 11.86
CA LEU A 126 -8.72 -6.77 12.82
C LEU A 126 -7.84 -5.66 12.24
N PHE A 127 -6.79 -6.01 11.51
CA PHE A 127 -5.88 -5.05 10.89
C PHE A 127 -6.58 -4.27 9.79
N LEU A 128 -7.39 -4.93 8.97
CA LEU A 128 -8.19 -4.25 7.95
C LEU A 128 -9.24 -3.31 8.56
N ALA A 129 -9.77 -3.64 9.75
CA ALA A 129 -10.70 -2.77 10.46
C ALA A 129 -10.04 -1.47 10.97
N MET A 130 -8.72 -1.45 11.13
CA MET A 130 -8.01 -0.26 11.58
C MET A 130 -7.90 0.78 10.46
N PRO A 131 -8.11 2.08 10.77
CA PRO A 131 -7.91 3.14 9.79
C PRO A 131 -6.43 3.27 9.44
N PHE A 132 -6.15 3.66 8.19
CA PHE A 132 -4.82 3.89 7.61
C PHE A 132 -3.95 2.62 7.45
N VAL A 133 -4.49 1.43 7.71
CA VAL A 133 -3.80 0.17 7.46
C VAL A 133 -4.14 -0.33 6.07
N ALA A 134 -3.12 -0.50 5.24
CA ALA A 134 -3.25 -1.20 3.96
C ALA A 134 -3.35 -2.71 4.26
N GLY A 135 -4.57 -3.24 4.19
CA GLY A 135 -4.82 -4.65 4.48
C GLY A 135 -4.78 -5.55 3.24
N VAL A 136 -4.80 -4.99 2.03
CA VAL A 136 -4.85 -5.77 0.78
C VAL A 136 -3.63 -6.68 0.65
N GLU A 137 -2.47 -6.22 1.09
CA GLU A 137 -1.19 -6.93 1.07
C GLU A 137 -1.24 -8.20 1.94
N ILE A 138 -1.86 -8.11 3.12
CA ILE A 138 -2.03 -9.26 4.02
C ILE A 138 -3.04 -10.24 3.43
N GLY A 139 -4.13 -9.73 2.83
CA GLY A 139 -5.10 -10.57 2.13
C GLY A 139 -4.46 -11.36 0.98
N LEU A 140 -3.64 -10.69 0.16
CA LEU A 140 -2.88 -11.33 -0.92
C LEU A 140 -1.89 -12.37 -0.40
N LEU A 141 -1.23 -12.10 0.72
CA LEU A 141 -0.33 -13.06 1.36
C LEU A 141 -1.06 -14.31 1.84
N ILE A 142 -2.25 -14.16 2.45
CA ILE A 142 -3.09 -15.31 2.87
C ILE A 142 -3.52 -16.13 1.65
N MET A 143 -3.93 -15.45 0.58
CA MET A 143 -4.28 -16.11 -0.69
C MET A 143 -3.10 -16.88 -1.29
N ALA A 144 -1.89 -16.34 -1.16
CA ALA A 144 -0.68 -17.00 -1.66
C ALA A 144 -0.24 -18.20 -0.83
N ILE A 145 -0.32 -18.12 0.49
CA ILE A 145 0.13 -19.22 1.36
C ILE A 145 -0.89 -20.37 1.38
N PHE A 146 -2.20 -20.08 1.30
CA PHE A 146 -3.25 -21.08 1.49
C PHE A 146 -4.10 -21.35 0.24
N GLY A 147 -3.68 -20.82 -0.91
CA GLY A 147 -4.35 -20.99 -2.21
C GLY A 147 -5.83 -20.64 -2.15
N VAL A 148 -6.67 -21.50 -2.75
CA VAL A 148 -8.14 -21.33 -2.82
C VAL A 148 -8.78 -21.12 -1.45
N THR A 149 -8.36 -21.87 -0.43
CA THR A 149 -8.87 -21.72 0.94
C THR A 149 -8.49 -20.36 1.51
N GLY A 150 -7.28 -19.89 1.19
CA GLY A 150 -6.81 -18.54 1.50
C GLY A 150 -7.67 -17.45 0.86
N VAL A 151 -8.15 -17.65 -0.37
CA VAL A 151 -9.07 -16.70 -1.04
C VAL A 151 -10.37 -16.53 -0.29
N LEU A 152 -11.00 -17.64 0.11
CA LEU A 152 -12.26 -17.58 0.86
C LEU A 152 -12.07 -16.89 2.20
N VAL A 153 -10.95 -17.15 2.88
CA VAL A 153 -10.65 -16.55 4.17
C VAL A 153 -10.26 -15.07 4.05
N ALA A 154 -9.48 -14.70 3.04
CA ALA A 154 -9.18 -13.29 2.77
C ALA A 154 -10.44 -12.52 2.38
N TYR A 155 -11.33 -13.09 1.56
CA TYR A 155 -12.61 -12.44 1.24
C TYR A 155 -13.50 -12.30 2.48
N GLY A 156 -13.70 -13.38 3.24
CA GLY A 156 -14.49 -13.36 4.47
C GLY A 156 -13.93 -12.40 5.52
N GLY A 157 -12.62 -12.43 5.73
CA GLY A 157 -11.91 -11.52 6.62
C GLY A 157 -12.03 -10.07 6.16
N THR A 158 -12.05 -9.80 4.86
CA THR A 158 -12.31 -8.46 4.31
C THR A 158 -13.68 -7.97 4.73
N LEU A 159 -14.71 -8.77 4.49
CA LEU A 159 -16.09 -8.40 4.84
C LEU A 159 -16.24 -8.19 6.34
N ILE A 160 -15.69 -9.09 7.16
CA ILE A 160 -15.73 -8.97 8.61
C ILE A 160 -15.01 -7.69 9.04
N GLY A 161 -13.79 -7.44 8.57
CA GLY A 161 -13.01 -6.26 8.96
C GLY A 161 -13.69 -4.93 8.60
N LEU A 162 -14.18 -4.79 7.36
CA LEU A 162 -14.87 -3.56 6.93
C LEU A 162 -16.18 -3.36 7.68
N ASN A 163 -16.95 -4.42 7.92
CA ASN A 163 -18.20 -4.32 8.67
C ASN A 163 -17.98 -4.07 10.17
N LEU A 164 -16.89 -4.59 10.75
CA LEU A 164 -16.47 -4.27 12.12
C LEU A 164 -16.12 -2.78 12.24
N ALA A 165 -15.33 -2.24 11.31
CA ALA A 165 -15.01 -0.82 11.28
C ALA A 165 -16.26 0.05 11.13
N TYR A 166 -17.17 -0.31 10.24
CA TYR A 166 -18.46 0.35 10.09
C TYR A 166 -19.31 0.29 11.39
N GLY A 167 -19.38 -0.88 12.03
CA GLY A 167 -20.06 -1.06 13.31
C GLY A 167 -19.46 -0.18 14.41
N ALA A 168 -18.13 -0.16 14.51
CA ALA A 168 -17.43 0.73 15.44
C ALA A 168 -17.76 2.20 15.16
N GLY A 169 -17.80 2.62 13.90
CA GLY A 169 -18.18 3.97 13.48
C GLY A 169 -19.59 4.36 13.93
N ARG A 170 -20.53 3.42 13.90
CA ARG A 170 -21.89 3.65 14.42
C ARG A 170 -21.96 3.83 15.93
N LEU A 171 -21.05 3.21 16.67
CA LEU A 171 -20.97 3.32 18.13
C LEU A 171 -20.27 4.61 18.59
N LEU A 172 -19.51 5.27 17.71
CA LEU A 172 -18.84 6.52 18.05
C LEU A 172 -19.87 7.66 18.25
N PRO A 173 -19.78 8.41 19.36
CA PRO A 173 -20.66 9.54 19.59
C PRO A 173 -20.23 10.73 18.71
N PRO A 174 -21.18 11.55 18.23
CA PRO A 174 -20.87 12.73 17.38
C PRO A 174 -19.95 13.75 18.05
N SER A 175 -19.90 13.76 19.39
CA SER A 175 -19.02 14.64 20.17
C SER A 175 -17.53 14.38 19.92
N LEU A 176 -17.13 13.14 19.58
CA LEU A 176 -15.74 12.85 19.23
C LEU A 176 -15.35 13.51 17.91
N LEU A 177 -16.26 13.50 16.94
CA LEU A 177 -16.07 14.15 15.65
C LEU A 177 -15.91 15.66 15.83
N GLN A 178 -16.80 16.30 16.61
CA GLN A 178 -16.73 17.73 16.90
C GLN A 178 -15.38 18.13 17.51
N LYS A 179 -14.88 17.35 18.49
CA LYS A 179 -13.55 17.57 19.08
C LYS A 179 -12.43 17.46 18.03
N TRP A 180 -12.55 16.50 17.12
CA TRP A 180 -11.59 16.33 16.03
C TRP A 180 -11.62 17.50 15.04
N LEU A 181 -12.80 17.94 14.59
CA LEU A 181 -12.95 19.11 13.71
C LEU A 181 -12.45 20.40 14.37
N GLN A 182 -12.74 20.61 15.66
CA GLN A 182 -12.23 21.76 16.41
C GLN A 182 -10.70 21.78 16.45
N LYS A 183 -10.05 20.61 16.59
CA LYS A 183 -8.59 20.50 16.55
C LYS A 183 -8.00 20.91 15.20
N PHE A 184 -8.74 20.72 14.11
CA PHE A 184 -8.36 21.18 12.77
C PHE A 184 -8.82 22.63 12.47
N GLY A 185 -9.31 23.36 13.48
CA GLY A 185 -9.76 24.75 13.33
C GLY A 185 -11.12 24.89 12.64
N LEU A 186 -11.82 23.78 12.38
CA LEU A 186 -13.16 23.78 11.81
C LEU A 186 -14.16 23.93 12.95
N GLN A 187 -14.55 25.18 13.25
CA GLN A 187 -15.58 25.52 14.22
C GLN A 187 -16.98 25.22 13.66
N HIS A 188 -17.30 23.94 13.46
CA HIS A 188 -18.61 23.53 12.96
C HIS A 188 -19.54 23.09 14.09
N LYS A 189 -20.79 23.57 14.02
CA LYS A 189 -21.91 23.24 14.90
C LYS A 189 -22.69 22.00 14.46
N ALA A 190 -22.18 21.22 13.50
CA ALA A 190 -22.89 20.06 12.98
C ALA A 190 -23.09 19.03 14.11
N GLU A 191 -24.35 18.68 14.37
CA GLU A 191 -24.73 17.66 15.35
C GLU A 191 -24.41 16.24 14.84
N ASP A 192 -24.31 16.07 13.50
CA ASP A 192 -24.03 14.80 12.84
C ASP A 192 -23.10 14.96 11.60
N VAL A 193 -22.43 13.88 11.20
CA VAL A 193 -21.63 13.76 9.95
C VAL A 193 -22.50 14.04 8.73
N ASP A 194 -23.75 13.57 8.76
CA ASP A 194 -24.64 13.65 7.61
C ASP A 194 -25.04 15.09 7.29
N ASP A 195 -25.24 15.92 8.32
CA ASP A 195 -25.51 17.34 8.15
C ASP A 195 -24.29 18.08 7.61
N LEU A 196 -23.09 17.71 8.08
CA LEU A 196 -21.84 18.26 7.56
C LEU A 196 -21.67 17.94 6.07
N LEU A 197 -21.91 16.69 5.67
CA LEU A 197 -21.82 16.26 4.27
C LEU A 197 -22.84 16.99 3.39
N GLU A 198 -24.10 17.06 3.82
CA GLU A 198 -25.14 17.78 3.07
C GLU A 198 -24.83 19.28 2.98
N GLN A 199 -24.30 19.89 4.02
CA GLN A 199 -23.92 21.30 4.00
C GLN A 199 -22.73 21.57 3.09
N LEU A 200 -21.73 20.68 3.06
CA LEU A 200 -20.55 20.81 2.18
C LEU A 200 -20.93 20.78 0.69
N VAL A 201 -22.00 20.07 0.34
CA VAL A 201 -22.47 19.98 -1.05
C VAL A 201 -23.51 21.05 -1.40
N ARG A 202 -24.05 21.79 -0.41
CA ARG A 202 -24.98 22.90 -0.66
C ARG A 202 -24.22 24.10 -1.25
N GLY A 203 -24.31 24.26 -2.56
CA GLY A 203 -23.75 25.42 -3.25
C GLY A 203 -23.94 25.36 -4.77
N GLN A 204 -23.68 26.47 -5.46
CA GLN A 204 -23.88 26.56 -6.91
C GLN A 204 -22.63 26.21 -7.75
N THR A 205 -21.48 26.01 -7.10
CA THR A 205 -20.22 25.69 -7.77
C THR A 205 -20.25 24.29 -8.38
N TRP A 206 -19.40 24.04 -9.38
CA TRP A 206 -19.32 22.73 -10.02
C TRP A 206 -18.85 21.63 -9.04
N LEU A 207 -18.02 21.97 -8.05
CA LEU A 207 -17.58 21.07 -6.98
C LEU A 207 -18.75 20.64 -6.07
N CYS A 208 -19.64 21.57 -5.73
CA CYS A 208 -20.85 21.27 -4.97
C CYS A 208 -21.77 20.31 -5.74
N ARG A 209 -21.99 20.55 -7.04
CA ARG A 209 -22.78 19.63 -7.89
C ARG A 209 -22.15 18.25 -8.00
N LEU A 210 -20.82 18.18 -8.13
CA LEU A 210 -20.11 16.90 -8.09
C LEU A 210 -20.32 16.19 -6.75
N GLY A 211 -20.20 16.93 -5.64
CA GLY A 211 -20.47 16.42 -4.30
C GLY A 211 -21.90 15.90 -4.14
N GLU A 212 -22.91 16.61 -4.65
CA GLU A 212 -24.31 16.15 -4.65
C GLU A 212 -24.48 14.85 -5.44
N VAL A 213 -23.84 14.73 -6.62
CA VAL A 213 -23.85 13.50 -7.42
C VAL A 213 -23.17 12.35 -6.67
N LEU A 214 -22.05 12.61 -6.01
CA LEU A 214 -21.32 11.62 -5.22
C LEU A 214 -22.12 11.16 -3.99
N LEU A 215 -22.83 12.06 -3.30
CA LEU A 215 -23.71 11.71 -2.18
C LEU A 215 -24.97 10.97 -2.63
N ARG A 216 -25.56 11.36 -3.77
CA ARG A 216 -26.69 10.65 -4.37
C ARG A 216 -26.33 9.21 -4.74
N ASN A 217 -25.10 9.01 -5.21
CA ASN A 217 -24.53 7.70 -5.54
C ASN A 217 -23.59 7.15 -4.47
N ARG A 218 -23.81 7.49 -3.19
CA ARG A 218 -22.92 7.18 -2.05
C ARG A 218 -22.35 5.76 -2.02
N TYR A 219 -23.16 4.74 -2.29
CA TYR A 219 -22.67 3.35 -2.27
C TYR A 219 -21.70 3.05 -3.41
N VAL A 220 -21.95 3.61 -4.61
CA VAL A 220 -21.04 3.51 -5.75
C VAL A 220 -19.78 4.32 -5.46
N THR A 221 -19.92 5.54 -4.94
CA THR A 221 -18.79 6.38 -4.51
C THR A 221 -17.91 5.65 -3.52
N LEU A 222 -18.49 5.01 -2.50
CA LEU A 222 -17.74 4.22 -1.52
C LEU A 222 -17.05 3.00 -2.16
N ALA A 223 -17.75 2.26 -3.01
CA ALA A 223 -17.16 1.12 -3.72
C ALA A 223 -15.96 1.53 -4.58
N VAL A 224 -16.05 2.68 -5.25
CA VAL A 224 -14.94 3.26 -6.03
C VAL A 224 -13.81 3.71 -5.10
N CYS A 225 -14.11 4.42 -4.00
CA CYS A 225 -13.10 4.86 -3.04
C CYS A 225 -12.34 3.68 -2.41
N LEU A 226 -13.02 2.57 -2.09
CA LEU A 226 -12.40 1.36 -1.54
C LEU A 226 -11.41 0.72 -2.51
N ASN A 227 -11.66 0.82 -3.82
CA ASN A 227 -10.81 0.27 -4.86
C ASN A 227 -9.84 1.30 -5.47
N PHE A 228 -9.90 2.57 -5.02
CA PHE A 228 -9.05 3.62 -5.57
C PHE A 228 -7.60 3.43 -5.10
N PRO A 229 -6.60 3.50 -6.01
CA PRO A 229 -5.20 3.39 -5.61
C PRO A 229 -4.82 4.52 -4.65
N GLY A 230 -4.15 4.19 -3.54
CA GLY A 230 -3.78 5.16 -2.51
C GLY A 230 -4.89 5.51 -1.52
N ASN A 231 -6.00 4.75 -1.48
CA ASN A 231 -7.05 4.95 -0.47
C ASN A 231 -6.54 4.90 0.98
N SER A 232 -5.42 4.23 1.25
CA SER A 232 -4.73 4.19 2.55
C SER A 232 -4.37 5.59 3.08
N VAL A 233 -4.09 6.56 2.21
CA VAL A 233 -3.81 7.97 2.60
C VAL A 233 -5.04 8.64 3.22
N ILE A 234 -6.23 8.29 2.74
CA ILE A 234 -7.51 8.87 3.17
C ILE A 234 -8.08 8.11 4.38
N GLY A 235 -7.49 6.97 4.74
CA GLY A 235 -7.95 6.12 5.85
C GLY A 235 -8.02 4.63 5.51
N GLY A 236 -7.77 4.24 4.26
CA GLY A 236 -7.86 2.86 3.81
C GLY A 236 -9.30 2.33 3.82
N GLY A 237 -9.44 1.02 3.62
CA GLY A 237 -10.74 0.35 3.71
C GLY A 237 -11.39 0.52 5.09
N GLY A 238 -10.62 0.31 6.16
CA GLY A 238 -11.09 0.45 7.54
C GLY A 238 -11.56 1.87 7.88
N GLY A 239 -10.78 2.90 7.52
CA GLY A 239 -11.13 4.29 7.79
C GLY A 239 -12.34 4.79 6.99
N LEU A 240 -12.44 4.43 5.71
CA LEU A 240 -13.63 4.72 4.90
C LEU A 240 -14.87 4.05 5.48
N SER A 241 -14.75 2.80 5.93
CA SER A 241 -15.84 2.06 6.57
C SER A 241 -16.24 2.67 7.91
N LEU A 242 -15.26 3.08 8.73
CA LEU A 242 -15.48 3.76 10.00
C LEU A 242 -16.24 5.08 9.81
N LEU A 243 -15.81 5.93 8.88
CA LEU A 243 -16.48 7.20 8.56
C LEU A 243 -17.89 6.96 8.00
N SER A 244 -18.04 5.94 7.16
CA SER A 244 -19.36 5.50 6.66
C SER A 244 -20.27 5.03 7.79
N GLY A 245 -19.72 4.41 8.83
CA GLY A 245 -20.44 4.01 10.04
C GLY A 245 -20.95 5.19 10.86
N MET A 246 -20.18 6.27 10.91
CA MET A 246 -20.61 7.50 11.61
C MET A 246 -21.78 8.19 10.89
N SER A 247 -21.94 7.95 9.59
CA SER A 247 -23.02 8.46 8.71
C SER A 247 -24.31 7.63 8.86
N LYS A 248 -24.99 7.78 10.00
CA LYS A 248 -26.09 6.86 10.44
C LYS A 248 -27.35 6.96 9.58
N ARG A 249 -27.69 8.14 9.07
CA ARG A 249 -28.91 8.40 8.29
C ARG A 249 -28.68 8.10 6.81
N LEU A 250 -27.51 8.45 6.28
CA LEU A 250 -27.24 8.25 4.85
C LEU A 250 -26.87 6.81 4.51
N ILE A 251 -26.15 6.09 5.38
CA ILE A 251 -25.64 4.75 5.07
C ILE A 251 -26.24 3.75 6.06
N THR A 252 -26.91 2.71 5.55
CA THR A 252 -27.52 1.67 6.36
C THR A 252 -26.77 0.35 6.24
N TRP A 253 -26.78 -0.45 7.30
CA TRP A 253 -25.88 -1.61 7.40
C TRP A 253 -26.12 -2.69 6.31
N PRO A 254 -27.36 -3.10 5.98
CA PRO A 254 -27.55 -4.13 4.96
C PRO A 254 -27.00 -3.72 3.58
N TYR A 255 -27.19 -2.44 3.21
CA TYR A 255 -26.69 -1.92 1.95
C TYR A 255 -25.17 -1.71 1.97
N PHE A 256 -24.61 -1.33 3.12
CA PHE A 256 -23.17 -1.29 3.29
C PHE A 256 -22.52 -2.68 3.16
N LEU A 257 -23.12 -3.70 3.77
CA LEU A 257 -22.67 -5.10 3.64
C LEU A 257 -22.75 -5.57 2.19
N MET A 258 -23.86 -5.31 1.49
CA MET A 258 -24.02 -5.70 0.09
C MET A 258 -23.03 -4.95 -0.82
N MET A 259 -22.83 -3.64 -0.58
CA MET A 259 -21.86 -2.83 -1.31
C MET A 259 -20.43 -3.36 -1.10
N THR A 260 -20.03 -3.61 0.15
CA THR A 260 -18.69 -4.13 0.46
C THR A 260 -18.49 -5.53 -0.12
N ALA A 261 -19.49 -6.41 -0.08
CA ALA A 261 -19.46 -7.71 -0.74
C ALA A 261 -19.17 -7.57 -2.25
N ILE A 262 -19.88 -6.69 -2.94
CA ILE A 262 -19.67 -6.49 -4.39
C ILE A 262 -18.32 -5.81 -4.67
N ALA A 263 -17.97 -4.79 -3.88
CA ALA A 263 -16.78 -3.97 -4.10
C ALA A 263 -15.47 -4.74 -3.88
N THR A 264 -15.46 -5.77 -3.04
CA THR A 264 -14.25 -6.54 -2.72
C THR A 264 -14.13 -7.84 -3.51
N LEU A 265 -15.15 -8.24 -4.28
CA LEU A 265 -15.13 -9.42 -5.14
C LEU A 265 -14.10 -9.43 -6.28
N PRO A 266 -13.71 -8.31 -6.92
CA PRO A 266 -12.86 -8.36 -8.11
C PRO A 266 -11.56 -9.14 -7.91
N ILE A 267 -10.81 -8.90 -6.82
CA ILE A 267 -9.53 -9.60 -6.57
C ILE A 267 -9.74 -11.10 -6.30
N PRO A 268 -10.59 -11.52 -5.34
CA PRO A 268 -10.92 -12.94 -5.13
C PRO A 268 -11.37 -13.66 -6.39
N LEU A 269 -12.21 -13.05 -7.22
CA LEU A 269 -12.66 -13.66 -8.47
C LEU A 269 -11.52 -13.81 -9.47
N LEU A 270 -10.68 -12.78 -9.62
CA LEU A 270 -9.51 -12.86 -10.49
C LEU A 270 -8.57 -13.99 -10.06
N VAL A 271 -8.38 -14.21 -8.76
CA VAL A 271 -7.58 -15.32 -8.24
C VAL A 271 -8.27 -16.67 -8.48
N LEU A 272 -9.56 -16.81 -8.17
CA LEU A 272 -10.30 -18.07 -8.33
C LEU A 272 -10.42 -18.52 -9.79
N PHE A 273 -10.56 -17.59 -10.72
CA PHE A 273 -10.59 -17.88 -12.16
C PHE A 273 -9.20 -18.03 -12.78
N GLY A 274 -8.12 -17.91 -11.98
CA GLY A 274 -6.75 -18.04 -12.45
C GLY A 274 -6.26 -16.88 -13.33
N PHE A 275 -6.98 -15.75 -13.38
CA PHE A 275 -6.50 -14.53 -14.04
C PHE A 275 -5.35 -13.88 -13.25
N LEU A 276 -5.46 -13.91 -11.92
CA LEU A 276 -4.36 -13.71 -10.98
C LEU A 276 -3.92 -15.09 -10.51
N ASN A 277 -3.16 -15.78 -11.35
CA ASN A 277 -2.55 -17.02 -10.94
C ASN A 277 -1.49 -16.74 -9.87
N ILE A 278 -1.81 -17.04 -8.61
CA ILE A 278 -0.83 -17.02 -7.53
C ILE A 278 0.11 -18.25 -7.65
N ASP A 279 -0.36 -19.29 -8.33
CA ASP A 279 0.42 -20.45 -8.78
C ASP A 279 1.26 -20.12 -10.04
N ARG A 280 1.05 -18.96 -10.70
CA ARG A 280 1.75 -18.49 -11.92
C ARG A 280 2.26 -17.05 -11.85
N VAL A 281 2.91 -16.70 -10.74
CA VAL A 281 4.06 -15.78 -10.84
C VAL A 281 5.24 -16.47 -11.59
N THR A 282 5.07 -17.76 -11.91
CA THR A 282 6.02 -18.72 -12.48
C THR A 282 5.90 -18.95 -14.00
N GLU A 283 5.27 -18.08 -14.79
CA GLU A 283 5.17 -18.37 -16.25
C GLU A 283 5.27 -17.19 -17.23
N HIS A 284 5.62 -15.98 -16.82
CA HIS A 284 5.86 -14.91 -17.80
C HIS A 284 7.26 -14.30 -17.66
N SER A 285 8.17 -14.79 -18.52
CA SER A 285 8.71 -13.89 -19.55
C SER A 285 7.57 -12.99 -20.00
N GLY A 286 7.57 -11.72 -19.57
CA GLY A 286 6.42 -10.84 -19.78
C GLY A 286 5.92 -10.92 -21.22
N TRP A 287 4.63 -10.68 -21.48
CA TRP A 287 4.08 -10.61 -22.84
C TRP A 287 4.97 -9.78 -23.82
N LEU A 288 5.72 -8.81 -23.28
CA LEU A 288 6.74 -8.06 -23.99
C LEU A 288 7.95 -8.89 -24.45
N HIS A 289 8.47 -9.82 -23.64
CA HIS A 289 9.54 -10.75 -23.99
C HIS A 289 9.09 -11.75 -25.05
N ASP A 290 7.88 -12.31 -24.92
CA ASP A 290 7.34 -13.25 -25.94
C ASP A 290 7.05 -12.52 -27.27
N LEU A 291 6.57 -11.27 -27.21
CA LEU A 291 6.44 -10.41 -28.38
C LEU A 291 7.81 -10.06 -28.99
N LEU A 292 8.82 -9.79 -28.16
CA LEU A 292 10.18 -9.49 -28.63
C LEU A 292 10.85 -10.72 -29.24
N ASP A 293 10.71 -11.91 -28.64
CA ASP A 293 11.22 -13.17 -29.20
C ASP A 293 10.50 -13.55 -30.50
N PHE A 294 9.18 -13.34 -30.56
CA PHE A 294 8.43 -13.46 -31.80
C PHE A 294 8.98 -12.48 -32.85
N LEU A 295 9.17 -11.21 -32.52
CA LEU A 295 9.74 -10.23 -33.45
C LEU A 295 11.19 -10.52 -33.84
N TYR A 296 12.02 -11.05 -32.93
CA TYR A 296 13.41 -11.44 -33.18
C TYR A 296 13.51 -12.71 -34.03
N SER A 297 12.56 -13.65 -33.89
CA SER A 297 12.51 -14.86 -34.73
C SER A 297 12.18 -14.58 -36.21
N TRP A 298 11.61 -13.39 -36.50
CA TRP A 298 11.33 -12.91 -37.85
C TRP A 298 12.44 -12.04 -38.45
N LEU A 299 13.47 -11.70 -37.68
CA LEU A 299 14.65 -11.00 -38.18
C LEU A 299 15.70 -12.04 -38.62
N PRO A 300 15.95 -12.21 -39.93
CA PRO A 300 17.06 -13.03 -40.39
C PRO A 300 18.36 -12.38 -39.93
N LEU A 301 19.02 -13.01 -38.95
CA LEU A 301 20.40 -12.70 -38.60
C LEU A 301 21.27 -13.12 -39.79
N THR A 302 21.65 -12.14 -40.61
CA THR A 302 22.80 -12.21 -41.53
C THR A 302 24.09 -12.03 -40.76
#